data_AF-A0A1D2TTH5-F1
#
_entry.id   AF-A0A1D2TTH5-F1
#
_cell.length_a   1.000
_cell.length_b   1.000
_cell.length_c   1.000
_cell.angle_alpha   90.00
_cell.angle_beta   90.00
_cell.angle_gamma   90.00
#
_symmetry.space_group_name_H-M   'P 1'
#
loop_
_entity.id
_entity.type
_entity.pdbx_description
1 polymer ?
#
loop_
_entity_poly.entity_id
_entity_poly.type
_entity_poly.pdbx_seq_one_letter_code
_entity_poly.pdbx_strand_id
1 'polypeptide(L)'
;MTEPPGAISPIPPALRDLARRLGACEGPAGETVRLVQAGAMRAEGDEAFRAFSATQTIRLDRCGFRWRAKTGPLGLVSVTDAYADGVPTLEVRALGVIPLARGPNDADAAKGEIMRYLAELAWAPDALLRNRTLDWDMLDERRLTVRHGEGARRAEVELRLDDQGRIGAIFAPDRPRYEGSCFVARPWHGRFFDYRQYAGRWLPFQAEVAWGLDGRQVTVWRGKIVGWRLG
;
A
#
# COMPACT_ATOMS: atom_id res chain seq x y z
N MET A 1 27.83 -16.58 19.75
CA MET A 1 26.56 -17.31 19.83
C MET A 1 25.58 -16.58 18.92
N THR A 2 25.56 -16.95 17.65
CA THR A 2 24.66 -16.38 16.65
C THR A 2 23.24 -16.82 16.97
N GLU A 3 22.31 -15.88 17.13
CA GLU A 3 20.89 -16.20 17.24
C GLU A 3 20.47 -17.07 16.05
N PRO A 4 19.65 -18.10 16.27
CA PRO A 4 19.10 -18.89 15.17
C PRO A 4 18.27 -17.97 14.26
N PRO A 5 18.22 -18.23 12.94
CA PRO A 5 17.34 -17.49 12.04
C PRO A 5 15.91 -17.51 12.62
N GLY A 6 15.34 -16.31 12.79
CA GLY A 6 14.08 -16.09 13.50
C GLY A 6 13.01 -17.08 13.04
N ALA A 7 12.39 -17.76 14.01
CA ALA A 7 11.33 -18.72 13.74
C ALA A 7 10.24 -18.07 12.88
N ILE A 8 9.89 -18.71 11.76
CA ILE A 8 8.78 -18.26 10.93
C ILE A 8 7.51 -18.39 11.76
N SER A 9 6.94 -17.25 12.18
CA SER A 9 5.68 -17.26 12.92
C SER A 9 4.61 -17.97 12.10
N PRO A 10 3.88 -18.94 12.70
CA PRO A 10 2.80 -19.62 12.00
C PRO A 10 1.71 -18.61 11.64
N ILE A 11 1.14 -18.71 10.44
CA ILE A 11 0.02 -17.85 10.04
C ILE A 11 -1.16 -18.08 11.00
N PRO A 12 -1.68 -17.02 11.66
CA PRO A 12 -2.85 -17.11 12.54
C PRO A 12 -4.07 -17.70 11.80
N PRO A 13 -4.88 -18.57 12.45
CA PRO A 13 -6.07 -19.15 11.82
C PRO A 13 -7.01 -18.10 11.22
N ALA A 14 -7.25 -16.99 11.93
CA ALA A 14 -8.07 -15.89 11.46
C ALA A 14 -7.53 -15.25 10.16
N LEU A 15 -6.21 -15.16 10.01
CA LEU A 15 -5.59 -14.65 8.78
C LEU A 15 -5.79 -15.63 7.61
N ARG A 16 -5.74 -16.95 7.85
CA ARG A 16 -6.06 -17.94 6.81
C ARG A 16 -7.51 -17.85 6.38
N ASP A 17 -8.42 -17.64 7.32
CA ASP A 17 -9.84 -17.50 7.02
C ASP A 17 -10.12 -16.21 6.24
N LEU A 18 -9.48 -15.09 6.59
CA LEU A 18 -9.52 -13.86 5.79
C LEU A 18 -8.99 -14.11 4.38
N ALA A 19 -7.81 -14.73 4.26
CA ALA A 19 -7.20 -15.00 2.97
C ALA A 19 -8.07 -15.91 2.10
N ARG A 20 -8.63 -16.99 2.67
CA ARG A 20 -9.58 -17.88 1.98
C ARG A 20 -10.82 -17.12 1.52
N ARG A 21 -11.37 -16.25 2.37
CA ARG A 21 -12.53 -15.42 2.04
C ARG A 21 -12.25 -14.44 0.90
N LEU A 22 -11.03 -13.90 0.83
CA LEU A 22 -10.58 -13.03 -0.26
C LEU A 22 -10.20 -13.80 -1.54
N GLY A 23 -10.26 -15.13 -1.54
CA GLY A 23 -9.87 -15.96 -2.68
C GLY A 23 -8.35 -16.03 -2.90
N ALA A 24 -7.56 -15.80 -1.84
CA ALA A 24 -6.11 -15.88 -1.89
C ALA A 24 -5.64 -17.31 -2.21
N CYS A 25 -4.56 -17.42 -2.99
CA CYS A 25 -3.94 -18.71 -3.32
C CYS A 25 -2.53 -18.83 -2.73
N GLU A 26 -2.22 -20.01 -2.15
CA GLU A 26 -0.85 -20.37 -1.72
C GLU A 26 0.01 -20.95 -2.85
N GLY A 27 -0.60 -21.33 -3.97
CA GLY A 27 0.06 -22.03 -5.07
C GLY A 27 1.15 -21.22 -5.79
N PRO A 28 2.00 -21.88 -6.60
CA PRO A 28 3.21 -21.29 -7.19
C PRO A 28 2.94 -20.26 -8.31
N ALA A 29 1.69 -19.89 -8.56
CA ALA A 29 1.35 -18.98 -9.64
C ALA A 29 1.75 -17.54 -9.29
N GLY A 30 2.73 -17.01 -10.02
CA GLY A 30 3.09 -15.60 -10.10
C GLY A 30 3.70 -15.00 -8.86
N GLU A 31 4.85 -14.32 -8.97
CA GLU A 31 5.48 -13.67 -7.80
C GLU A 31 4.90 -12.30 -7.48
N THR A 32 4.07 -11.76 -8.38
CA THR A 32 3.60 -10.38 -8.31
C THR A 32 2.15 -10.25 -8.73
N VAL A 33 1.53 -9.14 -8.34
CA VAL A 33 0.30 -8.64 -8.94
C VAL A 33 0.63 -7.39 -9.74
N ARG A 34 0.05 -7.24 -10.93
CA ARG A 34 0.12 -6.02 -11.72
C ARG A 34 -1.24 -5.33 -11.79
N LEU A 35 -1.28 -4.07 -11.38
CA LEU A 35 -2.44 -3.18 -11.44
C LEU A 35 -2.28 -2.15 -12.55
N VAL A 36 -3.40 -1.78 -13.16
CA VAL A 36 -3.56 -0.56 -13.95
C VAL A 36 -4.61 0.28 -13.26
N GLN A 37 -4.28 1.54 -13.02
CA GLN A 37 -5.08 2.47 -12.22
C GLN A 37 -5.37 3.73 -13.03
N ALA A 38 -6.52 4.32 -12.76
CA ALA A 38 -6.82 5.70 -13.12
C ALA A 38 -7.41 6.39 -11.90
N GLY A 39 -7.23 7.69 -11.76
CA GLY A 39 -7.71 8.37 -10.58
C GLY A 39 -7.41 9.85 -10.59
N ALA A 40 -7.52 10.45 -9.41
CA ALA A 40 -7.08 11.81 -9.20
C ALA A 40 -6.37 11.96 -7.85
N MET A 41 -5.40 12.85 -7.80
CA MET A 41 -4.62 13.16 -6.61
C MET A 41 -4.36 14.65 -6.49
N ARG A 42 -4.07 15.12 -5.28
CA ARG A 42 -3.65 16.49 -4.99
C ARG A 42 -2.50 16.47 -3.98
N ALA A 43 -1.63 17.46 -4.01
CA ALA A 43 -0.50 17.49 -3.08
C ALA A 43 -0.96 17.96 -1.69
N GLU A 44 -1.85 18.96 -1.66
CA GLU A 44 -2.28 19.61 -0.43
C GLU A 44 -3.79 19.80 -0.32
N GLY A 45 -4.24 20.13 0.89
CA GLY A 45 -5.59 19.90 1.37
C GLY A 45 -6.73 20.60 0.62
N ASP A 46 -6.51 21.78 0.05
CA ASP A 46 -7.54 22.50 -0.73
C ASP A 46 -7.19 22.61 -2.21
N GLU A 47 -6.08 22.01 -2.64
CA GLU A 47 -5.72 22.00 -4.05
C GLU A 47 -6.72 21.22 -4.91
N ALA A 48 -6.83 21.64 -6.17
CA ALA A 48 -7.60 20.93 -7.17
C ALA A 48 -6.99 19.54 -7.44
N PHE A 49 -7.86 18.53 -7.52
CA PHE A 49 -7.49 17.19 -7.93
C PHE A 49 -6.98 17.17 -9.37
N ARG A 50 -5.82 16.54 -9.58
CA ARG A 50 -5.21 16.32 -10.89
C ARG A 50 -5.38 14.86 -11.28
N ALA A 51 -5.84 14.63 -12.50
CA ALA A 51 -6.00 13.28 -13.02
C ALA A 51 -4.64 12.56 -13.16
N PHE A 52 -4.64 11.26 -12.92
CA PHE A 52 -3.50 10.41 -13.20
C PHE A 52 -3.94 9.07 -13.81
N SER A 53 -3.01 8.45 -14.53
CA SER A 53 -3.04 7.02 -14.87
C SER A 53 -1.78 6.38 -14.31
N ALA A 54 -1.86 5.15 -13.81
CA ALA A 54 -0.71 4.48 -13.25
C ALA A 54 -0.68 2.98 -13.53
N THR A 55 0.52 2.42 -13.49
CA THR A 55 0.74 0.97 -13.43
C THR A 55 1.50 0.64 -12.17
N GLN A 56 1.10 -0.42 -11.49
CA GLN A 56 1.73 -0.86 -10.26
C GLN A 56 2.07 -2.34 -10.33
N THR A 57 3.22 -2.72 -9.79
CA THR A 57 3.56 -4.11 -9.51
C THR A 57 3.74 -4.25 -8.00
N ILE A 58 3.11 -5.25 -7.38
CA ILE A 58 3.22 -5.56 -5.94
C ILE A 58 3.80 -6.97 -5.81
N ARG A 59 4.83 -7.15 -4.97
CA ARG A 59 5.40 -8.47 -4.64
C ARG A 59 4.45 -9.24 -3.72
N LEU A 60 4.35 -10.55 -3.90
CA LEU A 60 3.50 -11.42 -3.08
C LEU A 60 4.27 -12.17 -1.98
N ASP A 61 5.60 -12.27 -2.12
CA ASP A 61 6.50 -13.05 -1.27
C ASP A 61 7.26 -12.21 -0.23
N ARG A 62 7.39 -10.90 -0.46
CA ARG A 62 8.10 -9.96 0.41
C ARG A 62 7.53 -8.55 0.30
N CYS A 63 7.86 -7.69 1.26
CA CYS A 63 7.47 -6.28 1.21
C CYS A 63 8.17 -5.59 0.03
N GLY A 64 7.41 -5.22 -1.00
CA GLY A 64 7.95 -4.53 -2.14
C GLY A 64 6.92 -4.22 -3.22
N PHE A 65 7.06 -3.07 -3.84
CA PHE A 65 6.22 -2.64 -4.95
C PHE A 65 6.94 -1.64 -5.85
N ARG A 66 6.38 -1.43 -7.04
CA ARG A 66 6.77 -0.36 -7.94
C ARG A 66 5.55 0.23 -8.59
N TRP A 67 5.30 1.50 -8.32
CA TRP A 67 4.23 2.30 -8.87
C TRP A 67 4.78 3.33 -9.83
N ARG A 68 4.17 3.44 -11.01
CA ARG A 68 4.52 4.45 -12.01
C ARG A 68 3.27 5.14 -12.49
N ALA A 69 3.16 6.44 -12.21
CA ALA A 69 2.07 7.29 -12.67
C ALA A 69 2.49 8.26 -13.75
N LYS A 70 1.51 8.68 -14.53
CA LYS A 70 1.55 9.81 -15.46
C LYS A 70 0.45 10.80 -15.07
N THR A 71 0.80 12.08 -15.00
CA THR A 71 -0.10 13.19 -14.69
C THR A 71 0.28 14.45 -15.48
N GLY A 72 -0.56 15.49 -15.40
CA GLY A 72 -0.40 16.74 -16.16
C GLY A 72 -0.92 16.66 -17.61
N PRO A 73 -0.86 17.78 -18.35
CA PRO A 73 -1.27 17.83 -19.75
C PRO A 73 -0.54 16.74 -20.55
N LEU A 74 -1.29 15.94 -21.32
CA LEU A 74 -0.76 14.83 -22.13
C LEU A 74 0.06 13.77 -21.35
N GLY A 75 0.00 13.74 -20.01
CA GLY A 75 0.75 12.78 -19.19
C GLY A 75 2.26 13.03 -19.18
N LEU A 76 2.69 14.28 -19.37
CA LEU A 76 4.10 14.66 -19.48
C LEU A 76 4.87 14.57 -18.16
N VAL A 77 4.18 14.58 -17.01
CA VAL A 77 4.83 14.36 -15.72
C VAL A 77 4.71 12.89 -15.36
N SER A 78 5.83 12.22 -15.11
CA SER A 78 5.85 10.86 -14.60
C SER A 78 6.37 10.80 -13.18
N VAL A 79 5.71 10.03 -12.33
CA VAL A 79 6.12 9.77 -10.95
C VAL A 79 6.43 8.28 -10.85
N THR A 80 7.61 7.93 -10.34
CA THR A 80 7.94 6.56 -9.92
C THR A 80 8.03 6.57 -8.40
N ASP A 81 7.26 5.71 -7.77
CA ASP A 81 7.33 5.46 -6.34
C ASP A 81 7.51 3.95 -6.13
N ALA A 82 8.47 3.53 -5.32
CA ALA A 82 8.82 2.14 -5.19
C ALA A 82 9.50 1.85 -3.86
N TYR A 83 9.39 0.59 -3.45
CA TYR A 83 10.13 0.03 -2.33
C TYR A 83 10.59 -1.36 -2.69
N ALA A 84 11.89 -1.61 -2.54
CA ALA A 84 12.49 -2.91 -2.77
C ALA A 84 13.69 -3.08 -1.84
N ASP A 85 13.77 -4.23 -1.17
CA ASP A 85 14.93 -4.67 -0.39
C ASP A 85 15.43 -3.60 0.60
N GLY A 86 14.49 -2.91 1.27
CA GLY A 86 14.79 -1.90 2.28
C GLY A 86 15.02 -0.47 1.74
N VAL A 87 14.91 -0.26 0.43
CA VAL A 87 15.21 1.01 -0.23
C VAL A 87 13.92 1.67 -0.77
N PRO A 88 13.48 2.79 -0.18
CA PRO A 88 12.45 3.64 -0.78
C PRO A 88 13.00 4.38 -2.01
N THR A 89 12.16 4.59 -3.01
CA THR A 89 12.51 5.33 -4.23
C THR A 89 11.33 6.17 -4.66
N LEU A 90 11.47 7.49 -4.55
CA LEU A 90 10.53 8.44 -5.13
C LEU A 90 11.26 9.29 -6.17
N GLU A 91 10.77 9.29 -7.40
CA GLU A 91 11.35 10.05 -8.51
C GLU A 91 10.24 10.70 -9.34
N VAL A 92 10.33 12.01 -9.55
CA VAL A 92 9.45 12.77 -10.43
C VAL A 92 10.24 13.22 -11.65
N ARG A 93 9.71 12.99 -12.85
CA ARG A 93 10.32 13.41 -14.12
C ARG A 93 9.33 14.17 -15.01
N ALA A 94 9.82 15.18 -15.73
CA ALA A 94 9.16 15.80 -16.86
C ALA A 94 9.51 15.09 -18.17
N LEU A 95 8.57 15.04 -19.11
CA LEU A 95 8.67 14.36 -20.40
C LEU A 95 9.09 12.88 -20.28
N GLY A 96 8.92 12.28 -19.09
CA GLY A 96 9.39 10.93 -18.76
C GLY A 96 10.90 10.77 -18.57
N VAL A 97 11.72 11.79 -18.84
CA VAL A 97 13.20 11.67 -18.89
C VAL A 97 13.96 12.74 -18.10
N ILE A 98 13.40 13.93 -17.92
CA ILE A 98 14.06 15.04 -17.21
C ILE A 98 13.73 14.96 -15.72
N PRO A 99 14.68 14.68 -14.81
CA PRO A 99 14.40 14.60 -13.38
C PRO A 99 13.99 15.97 -12.83
N LEU A 100 12.84 16.02 -12.15
CA LEU A 100 12.32 17.23 -11.48
C LEU A 100 12.54 17.18 -9.96
N ALA A 101 12.33 16.00 -9.34
CA ALA A 101 12.49 15.83 -7.91
C ALA A 101 12.84 14.38 -7.58
N ARG A 102 13.53 14.20 -6.45
CA ARG A 102 13.80 12.89 -5.83
C ARG A 102 13.40 12.99 -4.36
N GLY A 103 12.73 11.96 -3.86
CA GLY A 103 12.46 11.85 -2.43
C GLY A 103 13.70 11.45 -1.64
N PRO A 104 13.70 11.69 -0.33
CA PRO A 104 14.74 11.22 0.56
C PRO A 104 14.80 9.68 0.59
N ASN A 105 15.98 9.16 0.88
CA ASN A 105 16.22 7.73 1.11
C ASN A 105 16.67 7.52 2.57
N ASP A 106 15.74 7.77 3.50
CA ASP A 106 15.96 7.67 4.93
C ASP A 106 14.94 6.72 5.60
N ALA A 107 15.01 6.62 6.93
CA ALA A 107 14.18 5.69 7.68
C ALA A 107 12.68 6.05 7.63
N ASP A 108 12.34 7.34 7.61
CA ASP A 108 10.96 7.81 7.54
C ASP A 108 10.35 7.55 6.17
N ALA A 109 11.11 7.79 5.09
CA ALA A 109 10.70 7.41 3.75
C ALA A 109 10.46 5.89 3.65
N ALA A 110 11.38 5.07 4.18
CA ALA A 110 11.22 3.62 4.19
C ALA A 110 9.98 3.18 4.98
N LYS A 111 9.75 3.75 6.17
CA LYS A 111 8.56 3.49 6.98
C LYS A 111 7.27 3.81 6.23
N GLY A 112 7.23 4.97 5.56
CA GLY A 112 6.10 5.38 4.73
C GLY A 112 5.81 4.40 3.59
N GLU A 113 6.84 3.92 2.90
CA GLU A 113 6.65 2.97 1.80
C GLU A 113 6.28 1.56 2.26
N ILE A 114 6.79 1.11 3.41
CA ILE A 114 6.32 -0.14 4.03
C ILE A 114 4.83 0.01 4.39
N MET A 115 4.42 1.10 5.04
CA MET A 115 3.00 1.33 5.35
C MET A 115 2.12 1.37 4.09
N ARG A 116 2.65 1.85 2.96
CA ARG A 116 1.94 1.82 1.68
C ARG A 116 1.72 0.38 1.22
N TYR A 117 2.77 -0.43 1.17
CA TYR A 117 2.68 -1.84 0.83
C TYR A 117 1.65 -2.58 1.72
N LEU A 118 1.70 -2.35 3.03
CA LEU A 118 0.80 -2.96 4.01
C LEU A 118 -0.67 -2.58 3.77
N ALA A 119 -0.95 -1.31 3.47
CA ALA A 119 -2.30 -0.87 3.15
C ALA A 119 -2.84 -1.45 1.83
N GLU A 120 -1.98 -1.71 0.86
CA GLU A 120 -2.36 -2.20 -0.47
C GLU A 120 -2.54 -3.73 -0.55
N LEU A 121 -2.43 -4.45 0.57
CA LEU A 121 -2.71 -5.89 0.65
C LEU A 121 -4.13 -6.25 0.19
N ALA A 122 -5.08 -5.30 0.26
CA ALA A 122 -6.43 -5.45 -0.30
C ALA A 122 -6.45 -5.72 -1.83
N TRP A 123 -5.42 -5.27 -2.57
CA TRP A 123 -5.25 -5.55 -4.00
C TRP A 123 -4.37 -6.77 -4.29
N ALA A 124 -3.72 -7.31 -3.27
CA ALA A 124 -2.79 -8.43 -3.36
C ALA A 124 -3.06 -9.48 -2.27
N PRO A 125 -4.28 -10.07 -2.21
CA PRO A 125 -4.70 -10.93 -1.10
C PRO A 125 -3.83 -12.19 -0.93
N ASP A 126 -3.19 -12.67 -1.99
CA ASP A 126 -2.22 -13.78 -1.94
C ASP A 126 -1.05 -13.50 -1.00
N ALA A 127 -0.64 -12.23 -0.85
CA ALA A 127 0.45 -11.85 0.03
C ALA A 127 0.14 -12.13 1.51
N LEU A 128 -1.14 -12.23 1.90
CA LEU A 128 -1.55 -12.61 3.27
C LEU A 128 -1.03 -14.00 3.66
N LEU A 129 -0.89 -14.90 2.67
CA LEU A 129 -0.41 -16.27 2.88
C LEU A 129 1.04 -16.48 2.43
N ARG A 130 1.51 -15.66 1.49
CA ARG A 130 2.80 -15.88 0.82
C ARG A 130 3.91 -15.02 1.40
N ASN A 131 3.61 -13.83 1.89
CA ASN A 131 4.61 -12.97 2.48
C ASN A 131 4.81 -13.34 3.96
N ARG A 132 5.85 -14.15 4.20
CA ARG A 132 6.24 -14.61 5.54
C ARG A 132 7.10 -13.62 6.31
N THR A 133 7.41 -12.45 5.73
CA THR A 133 8.12 -11.36 6.41
C THR A 133 7.18 -10.40 7.13
N LEU A 134 5.87 -10.67 7.10
CA LEU A 134 4.85 -9.87 7.78
C LEU A 134 4.55 -10.47 9.15
N ASP A 135 4.50 -9.59 10.14
CA ASP A 135 4.03 -9.92 11.48
C ASP A 135 2.58 -9.47 11.65
N TRP A 136 1.77 -10.31 12.29
CA TRP A 136 0.32 -10.17 12.35
C TRP A 136 -0.19 -10.30 13.77
N ASP A 137 -1.12 -9.44 14.14
CA ASP A 137 -1.80 -9.46 15.43
C ASP A 137 -3.30 -9.24 15.24
N MET A 138 -4.11 -10.02 15.94
CA MET A 138 -5.57 -9.92 15.88
C MET A 138 -6.03 -9.07 17.04
N LEU A 139 -6.54 -7.88 16.75
CA LEU A 139 -7.06 -6.98 17.77
C LEU A 139 -8.46 -7.43 18.23
N ASP A 140 -9.30 -7.84 17.28
CA ASP A 140 -10.61 -8.47 17.50
C ASP A 140 -11.11 -9.16 16.21
N GLU A 141 -12.40 -9.50 16.17
CA GLU A 141 -13.05 -10.19 15.04
C GLU A 141 -13.02 -9.41 13.72
N ARG A 142 -12.90 -8.08 13.76
CA ARG A 142 -12.95 -7.20 12.58
C ARG A 142 -11.72 -6.31 12.44
N ARG A 143 -10.78 -6.36 13.37
CA ARG A 143 -9.56 -5.54 13.35
C ARG A 143 -8.33 -6.41 13.54
N LEU A 144 -7.36 -6.16 12.69
CA LEU A 144 -6.09 -6.86 12.67
C LEU A 144 -4.98 -5.90 12.29
N THR A 145 -3.82 -6.07 12.89
CA THR A 145 -2.65 -5.25 12.64
C THR A 145 -1.62 -6.04 11.86
N VAL A 146 -1.03 -5.39 10.86
CA VAL A 146 0.08 -5.93 10.10
C VAL A 146 1.31 -5.06 10.27
N ARG A 147 2.47 -5.69 10.42
CA ARG A 147 3.75 -5.03 10.70
C ARG A 147 4.86 -5.57 9.82
N HIS A 148 5.83 -4.70 9.55
CA HIS A 148 7.07 -5.07 8.89
C HIS A 148 8.18 -4.05 9.20
N GLY A 149 9.43 -4.49 9.08
CA GLY A 149 10.61 -3.68 9.34
C GLY A 149 11.03 -3.65 10.80
N GLU A 150 12.16 -2.99 11.06
CA GLU A 150 12.83 -2.97 12.36
C GLU A 150 13.30 -1.55 12.69
N GLY A 151 13.52 -1.28 13.98
CA GLY A 151 14.02 0.00 14.48
C GLY A 151 13.21 1.18 13.97
N ALA A 152 13.90 2.23 13.48
CA ALA A 152 13.27 3.44 12.96
C ALA A 152 12.41 3.22 11.70
N ARG A 153 12.58 2.09 10.99
CA ARG A 153 11.82 1.76 9.77
C ARG A 153 10.59 0.92 10.06
N ARG A 154 10.39 0.48 11.31
CA ARG A 154 9.26 -0.36 11.70
C ARG A 154 7.96 0.36 11.37
N ALA A 155 7.13 -0.30 10.59
CA ALA A 155 5.86 0.19 10.12
C ALA A 155 4.73 -0.74 10.59
N GLU A 156 3.58 -0.12 10.86
CA GLU A 156 2.40 -0.78 11.39
C GLU A 156 1.16 -0.18 10.73
N VAL A 157 0.23 -1.03 10.29
CA VAL A 157 -1.05 -0.62 9.73
C VAL A 157 -2.15 -1.48 10.33
N GLU A 158 -3.19 -0.83 10.85
CA GLU A 158 -4.44 -1.48 11.24
C GLU A 158 -5.31 -1.69 10.00
N LEU A 159 -5.73 -2.93 9.76
CA LEU A 159 -6.72 -3.31 8.76
C LEU A 159 -8.07 -3.52 9.45
N ARG A 160 -9.12 -2.91 8.90
CA ARG A 160 -10.50 -3.07 9.36
C ARG A 160 -11.33 -3.80 8.33
N LEU A 161 -12.03 -4.83 8.78
CA LEU A 161 -12.91 -5.61 7.93
C LEU A 161 -14.28 -4.94 7.78
N ASP A 162 -14.83 -4.99 6.56
CA ASP A 162 -16.19 -4.59 6.26
C ASP A 162 -17.22 -5.63 6.76
N ASP A 163 -18.52 -5.35 6.58
CA ASP A 163 -19.59 -6.27 6.99
C ASP A 163 -19.57 -7.62 6.27
N GLN A 164 -18.84 -7.72 5.15
CA GLN A 164 -18.65 -8.96 4.40
C GLN A 164 -17.34 -9.66 4.78
N GLY A 165 -16.57 -9.11 5.73
CA GLY A 165 -15.30 -9.66 6.21
C GLY A 165 -14.11 -9.42 5.29
N ARG A 166 -14.17 -8.41 4.42
CA ARG A 166 -13.08 -8.02 3.50
C ARG A 166 -12.38 -6.77 4.02
N ILE A 167 -11.16 -6.48 3.58
CA ILE A 167 -10.40 -5.29 4.04
C ILE A 167 -11.10 -4.01 3.54
N GLY A 168 -11.94 -3.40 4.37
CA GLY A 168 -12.73 -2.21 4.01
C GLY A 168 -12.03 -0.89 4.29
N ALA A 169 -11.11 -0.87 5.27
CA ALA A 169 -10.36 0.33 5.61
C ALA A 169 -9.00 0.01 6.20
N ILE A 170 -8.10 1.00 6.13
CA ILE A 170 -6.80 1.00 6.80
C ILE A 170 -6.68 2.22 7.71
N PHE A 171 -5.87 2.09 8.76
CA PHE A 171 -5.47 3.19 9.61
C PHE A 171 -4.00 3.03 10.06
N ALA A 172 -3.25 4.12 10.04
CA ALA A 172 -1.94 4.23 10.68
C ALA A 172 -1.86 5.58 11.40
N PRO A 173 -1.58 5.63 12.71
CA PRO A 173 -1.58 6.90 13.46
C PRO A 173 -0.37 7.79 13.14
N ASP A 174 0.71 7.21 12.63
CA ASP A 174 2.04 7.80 12.63
C ASP A 174 2.76 7.67 11.28
N ARG A 175 2.01 7.68 10.18
CA ARG A 175 2.63 7.62 8.84
C ARG A 175 3.43 8.90 8.59
N PRO A 176 4.70 8.79 8.17
CA PRO A 176 5.50 9.95 7.81
C PRO A 176 4.89 10.69 6.62
N ARG A 177 4.56 11.97 6.82
CA ARG A 177 4.15 12.91 5.79
C ARG A 177 5.26 13.95 5.62
N TYR A 178 5.70 14.18 4.39
CA TYR A 178 6.68 15.22 4.12
C TYR A 178 6.01 16.59 4.17
N GLU A 179 6.41 17.43 5.13
CA GLU A 179 5.86 18.77 5.39
C GLU A 179 6.99 19.79 5.40
N GLY A 180 6.99 20.71 4.44
CA GLY A 180 8.06 21.70 4.28
C GLY A 180 9.40 21.05 3.92
N SER A 181 10.23 20.76 4.92
CA SER A 181 11.57 20.20 4.76
C SER A 181 11.84 18.93 5.55
N CYS A 182 10.86 18.41 6.30
CA CYS A 182 11.04 17.22 7.14
C CYS A 182 9.80 16.31 7.11
N PHE A 183 9.97 15.09 7.62
CA PHE A 183 8.85 14.20 7.88
C PHE A 183 8.19 14.51 9.23
N VAL A 184 6.86 14.54 9.21
CA VAL A 184 6.02 14.66 10.40
C VAL A 184 5.07 13.46 10.41
N ALA A 185 4.99 12.76 11.54
CA ALA A 185 4.05 11.67 11.71
C ALA A 185 2.61 12.21 11.72
N ARG A 186 1.76 11.70 10.82
CA ARG A 186 0.35 12.09 10.71
C ARG A 186 -0.56 10.87 10.64
N PRO A 187 -1.79 10.97 11.19
CA PRO A 187 -2.81 9.95 10.99
C PRO A 187 -3.09 9.76 9.50
N TRP A 188 -3.15 8.51 9.07
CA TRP A 188 -3.35 8.13 7.68
C TRP A 188 -4.47 7.12 7.58
N HIS A 189 -5.39 7.39 6.67
CA HIS A 189 -6.62 6.62 6.49
C HIS A 189 -6.73 6.17 5.04
N GLY A 190 -7.31 5.01 4.84
CA GLY A 190 -7.70 4.56 3.52
C GLY A 190 -8.99 3.77 3.57
N ARG A 191 -9.74 3.81 2.47
CA ARG A 191 -11.01 3.11 2.31
C ARG A 191 -11.00 2.35 1.01
N PHE A 192 -11.56 1.14 1.05
CA PHE A 192 -11.72 0.25 -0.08
C PHE A 192 -13.20 -0.06 -0.26
N PHE A 193 -13.69 0.04 -1.49
CA PHE A 193 -15.09 -0.18 -1.81
C PHE A 193 -15.26 -0.62 -3.26
N ASP A 194 -16.50 -0.88 -3.67
CA ASP A 194 -16.80 -1.45 -4.99
C ASP A 194 -16.04 -2.78 -5.19
N TYR A 195 -16.18 -3.66 -4.20
CA TYR A 195 -15.57 -4.98 -4.22
C TYR A 195 -16.23 -5.86 -5.28
N ARG A 196 -15.40 -6.49 -6.10
CA ARG A 196 -15.84 -7.38 -7.17
C ARG A 196 -15.02 -8.66 -7.14
N GLN A 197 -15.64 -9.76 -7.55
CA GLN A 197 -14.92 -10.99 -7.79
C GLN A 197 -14.22 -10.90 -9.15
N TYR A 198 -12.90 -11.09 -9.17
CA TYR A 198 -12.09 -11.01 -10.38
C TYR A 198 -10.92 -11.99 -10.28
N ALA A 199 -10.76 -12.84 -11.30
CA ALA A 199 -9.74 -13.91 -11.32
C ALA A 199 -9.70 -14.74 -10.01
N GLY A 200 -10.89 -15.08 -9.49
CA GLY A 200 -11.06 -15.88 -8.26
C GLY A 200 -10.84 -15.12 -6.95
N ARG A 201 -10.50 -13.83 -6.98
CA ARG A 201 -10.23 -13.00 -5.79
C ARG A 201 -11.30 -11.93 -5.59
N TRP A 202 -11.54 -11.56 -4.33
CA TRP A 202 -12.31 -10.35 -4.00
C TRP A 202 -11.37 -9.15 -3.96
N LEU A 203 -11.56 -8.21 -4.88
CA LEU A 203 -10.71 -7.03 -5.02
C LEU A 203 -11.55 -5.76 -4.98
N PRO A 204 -11.10 -4.70 -4.27
CA PRO A 204 -11.75 -3.40 -4.34
C PRO A 204 -11.38 -2.71 -5.65
N PHE A 205 -12.38 -2.33 -6.45
CA PHE A 205 -12.15 -1.60 -7.69
C PHE A 205 -12.04 -0.09 -7.47
N GLN A 206 -12.36 0.40 -6.28
CA GLN A 206 -12.20 1.79 -5.91
C GLN A 206 -11.58 1.92 -4.51
N ALA A 207 -10.75 2.94 -4.34
CA ALA A 207 -10.18 3.28 -3.06
C ALA A 207 -9.91 4.77 -2.94
N GLU A 208 -9.84 5.24 -1.70
CA GLU A 208 -9.48 6.60 -1.35
C GLU A 208 -8.49 6.60 -0.18
N VAL A 209 -7.65 7.64 -0.12
CA VAL A 209 -6.66 7.84 0.92
C VAL A 209 -6.73 9.27 1.43
N ALA A 210 -6.68 9.41 2.75
CA ALA A 210 -6.80 10.69 3.45
C ALA A 210 -5.76 10.84 4.56
N TRP A 211 -5.34 12.08 4.81
CA TRP A 211 -4.57 12.47 5.97
C TRP A 211 -5.48 13.03 7.07
N GLY A 212 -5.18 12.72 8.32
CA GLY A 212 -5.75 13.41 9.47
C GLY A 212 -4.97 14.70 9.73
N LEU A 213 -5.56 15.85 9.42
CA LEU A 213 -4.98 17.17 9.58
C LEU A 213 -5.97 18.05 10.35
N ASP A 214 -5.52 18.66 11.45
CA ASP A 214 -6.31 19.57 12.28
C ASP A 214 -7.68 19.00 12.68
N GLY A 215 -7.70 17.72 13.05
CA GLY A 215 -8.93 17.00 13.46
C GLY A 215 -9.86 16.61 12.30
N ARG A 216 -9.47 16.86 11.04
CA ARG A 216 -10.26 16.55 9.84
C ARG A 216 -9.56 15.51 8.98
N GLN A 217 -10.34 14.67 8.30
CA GLN A 217 -9.83 13.80 7.24
C GLN A 217 -9.82 14.54 5.91
N VAL A 218 -8.64 14.66 5.32
CA VAL A 218 -8.39 15.35 4.05
C VAL A 218 -8.02 14.32 3.00
N THR A 219 -8.98 13.94 2.15
CA THR A 219 -8.73 13.01 1.04
C THR A 219 -7.75 13.63 0.05
N VAL A 220 -6.65 12.95 -0.25
CA VAL A 220 -5.61 13.44 -1.18
C VAL A 220 -5.47 12.57 -2.41
N TRP A 221 -6.01 11.35 -2.37
CA TRP A 221 -5.95 10.42 -3.48
C TRP A 221 -7.27 9.64 -3.57
N ARG A 222 -7.74 9.45 -4.79
CA ARG A 222 -8.85 8.55 -5.14
C ARG A 222 -8.49 7.84 -6.42
N GLY A 223 -8.71 6.53 -6.46
CA GLY A 223 -8.33 5.71 -7.61
C GLY A 223 -9.30 4.59 -7.88
N LYS A 224 -9.33 4.18 -9.15
CA LYS A 224 -10.03 3.02 -9.66
C LYS A 224 -9.05 2.04 -10.29
N ILE A 225 -9.28 0.75 -10.05
CA ILE A 225 -8.61 -0.33 -10.78
C ILE A 225 -9.28 -0.47 -12.14
N VAL A 226 -8.50 -0.34 -13.21
CA VAL A 226 -8.96 -0.56 -14.59
C VAL A 226 -8.35 -1.82 -15.21
N GLY A 227 -7.37 -2.42 -14.54
CA GLY A 227 -6.82 -3.72 -14.89
C GLY A 227 -6.12 -4.36 -13.71
N TRP A 228 -6.27 -5.67 -13.58
CA TRP A 228 -5.60 -6.49 -12.57
C TRP A 228 -5.15 -7.78 -13.24
N ARG A 229 -3.93 -8.23 -12.94
CA ARG A 229 -3.49 -9.58 -13.31
C ARG A 229 -2.46 -10.11 -12.33
N LEU A 230 -2.49 -11.41 -12.13
CA LEU A 230 -1.38 -12.14 -11.53
C LEU A 230 -0.21 -12.13 -12.54
N GLY A 231 0.99 -11.86 -12.03
CA GLY A 231 2.22 -11.72 -12.80
C GLY A 231 2.90 -13.04 -13.09
#